data_AF-A0A9P5S2G4-F1
#
_entry.id   AF-A0A9P5S2G4-F1
#
_cell.length_a   1.000
_cell.length_b   1.000
_cell.length_c   1.000
_cell.angle_alpha   90.00
_cell.angle_beta   90.00
_cell.angle_gamma   90.00
#
_symmetry.space_group_name_H-M   'P 1'
#
loop_
_entity.id
_entity.type
_entity.pdbx_description
1 polymer ?
#
loop_
_entity_poly.entity_id
_entity_poly.type
_entity_poly.pdbx_seq_one_letter_code
_entity_poly.pdbx_strand_id
1 'polypeptide(L)'
;MNEKASFLWNFVLPKGPLLIGTTLSHYTYGPAKPSWTYKFSLIMAIAQSIGGHLDERPLKQFQAMSRLNDRLGPVHPGALASEAVVPNNYRDKAAIYVDQLLTKEGVDSAKLGWDWKNDPRAERPLKAEWTETKVKDATYSEGRTVFYLHGGGYFLCSIKTHRWASWNMARLGGAKVFSLDYRLAPESPFPAAVHDALAAYLYLIEPPADAGFAPINPKNIVIMGDSAGGGLTFATMLAIRDAGLPIPGGIIGWSPWIDLLHSMPSVLENTATDYLPAEGFTHGGGASLKKVAKVVLASIGDDQDALLEKLPPMQHYTNNKLLSCKYVSPVLETNLEGCCPIMLIAGDAEMLRDESIVFSKQHADAPTNVLLRIYDDMPHVFQMFGFLPSAKHSLKESGDFIRSVTVGGSGVADKSFERVSVTGERRALEADAVPEWKDRIGRVGGGPKFLAKL
;
A
#
# COMPACT_ATOMS: atom_id res chain seq x y z
N MET A 1 -20.93 -23.69 24.21
CA MET A 1 -21.72 -22.74 23.38
C MET A 1 -21.42 -23.02 21.92
N ASN A 2 -22.46 -23.12 21.09
CA ASN A 2 -22.33 -23.30 19.65
C ASN A 2 -21.45 -22.17 19.06
N GLU A 3 -20.51 -22.44 18.14
CA GLU A 3 -19.57 -21.43 17.63
C GLU A 3 -20.27 -20.16 17.11
N LYS A 4 -21.43 -20.33 16.46
CA LYS A 4 -22.29 -19.24 16.02
C LYS A 4 -22.82 -18.38 17.19
N ALA A 5 -23.18 -19.00 18.32
CA ALA A 5 -23.65 -18.29 19.50
C ALA A 5 -22.50 -17.56 20.22
N SER A 6 -21.29 -18.13 20.21
CA SER A 6 -20.08 -17.46 20.74
C SER A 6 -19.68 -16.24 19.91
N PHE A 7 -19.74 -16.34 18.58
CA PHE A 7 -19.49 -15.21 17.68
C PHE A 7 -20.52 -14.08 17.87
N LEU A 8 -21.81 -14.43 17.95
CA LEU A 8 -22.88 -13.47 18.18
C LEU A 8 -22.69 -12.75 19.54
N TRP A 9 -22.36 -13.51 20.59
CA TRP A 9 -22.22 -12.98 21.94
C TRP A 9 -20.97 -12.13 22.15
N ASN A 10 -19.82 -12.56 21.63
CA ASN A 10 -18.54 -11.91 21.90
C ASN A 10 -18.17 -10.82 20.88
N PHE A 11 -18.77 -10.82 19.69
CA PHE A 11 -18.39 -9.88 18.61
C PHE A 11 -19.53 -8.97 18.15
N VAL A 12 -20.78 -9.47 18.12
CA VAL A 12 -21.93 -8.70 17.62
C VAL A 12 -22.59 -7.88 18.72
N LEU A 13 -22.86 -8.47 19.89
CA LEU A 13 -23.51 -7.77 21.01
C LEU A 13 -22.76 -6.52 21.49
N PRO A 14 -21.41 -6.54 21.68
CA PRO A 14 -20.66 -5.34 22.08
C PRO A 14 -20.74 -4.21 21.05
N LYS A 15 -21.01 -4.53 19.78
CA LYS A 15 -21.18 -3.56 18.68
C LYS A 15 -22.63 -3.11 18.48
N GLY A 16 -23.57 -3.59 19.31
CA GLY A 16 -24.98 -3.23 19.21
C GLY A 16 -25.25 -1.71 19.15
N PRO A 17 -24.70 -0.90 20.08
CA PRO A 17 -24.86 0.55 20.04
C PRO A 17 -24.34 1.20 18.75
N LEU A 18 -23.17 0.76 18.26
CA LEU A 18 -22.58 1.22 17.00
C LEU A 18 -23.52 0.92 15.83
N LEU A 19 -23.98 -0.32 15.70
CA LEU A 19 -24.86 -0.74 14.61
C LEU A 19 -26.20 -0.01 14.64
N ILE A 20 -26.79 0.21 15.82
CA ILE A 20 -28.01 1.01 15.99
C ILE A 20 -27.76 2.46 15.55
N GLY A 21 -26.67 3.07 16.03
CA GLY A 21 -26.29 4.44 15.67
C GLY A 21 -26.07 4.60 14.15
N THR A 22 -25.33 3.69 13.52
CA THR A 22 -25.13 3.68 12.07
C THR A 22 -26.44 3.52 11.32
N THR A 23 -27.36 2.68 11.81
CA THR A 23 -28.68 2.48 11.21
C THR A 23 -29.53 3.74 11.28
N LEU A 24 -29.63 4.35 12.45
CA LEU A 24 -30.37 5.60 12.63
C LEU A 24 -29.79 6.70 11.74
N SER A 25 -28.46 6.84 11.72
CA SER A 25 -27.79 7.84 10.89
C SER A 25 -28.08 7.62 9.40
N HIS A 26 -27.95 6.39 8.90
CA HIS A 26 -28.17 6.07 7.49
C HIS A 26 -29.60 6.40 7.03
N TYR A 27 -30.62 6.11 7.84
CA TYR A 27 -32.01 6.38 7.48
C TYR A 27 -32.47 7.81 7.79
N THR A 28 -31.78 8.52 8.68
CA THR A 28 -32.13 9.91 9.05
C THR A 28 -31.41 10.94 8.19
N TYR A 29 -30.12 10.73 7.93
CA TYR A 29 -29.24 11.69 7.24
C TYR A 29 -28.77 11.19 5.87
N GLY A 30 -29.03 9.93 5.53
CA GLY A 30 -28.50 9.29 4.32
C GLY A 30 -27.15 8.59 4.55
N PRO A 31 -26.62 7.90 3.54
CA PRO A 31 -25.31 7.27 3.62
C PRO A 31 -24.18 8.32 3.61
N ALA A 32 -23.02 7.97 4.17
CA ALA A 32 -21.83 8.83 4.18
C ALA A 32 -21.31 9.17 2.77
N LYS A 33 -21.56 8.28 1.80
CA LYS A 33 -21.31 8.52 0.36
C LYS A 33 -22.51 7.99 -0.44
N PRO A 34 -22.89 8.63 -1.56
CA PRO A 34 -24.11 8.30 -2.31
C PRO A 34 -24.27 6.82 -2.68
N SER A 35 -23.19 6.15 -3.09
CA SER A 35 -23.23 4.74 -3.50
C SER A 35 -23.22 3.73 -2.35
N TRP A 36 -23.06 4.17 -1.11
CA TRP A 36 -22.96 3.25 0.01
C TRP A 36 -24.34 2.72 0.40
N THR A 37 -24.59 1.47 0.04
CA THR A 37 -25.75 0.73 0.56
C THR A 37 -25.70 0.64 2.08
N TYR A 38 -26.87 0.48 2.72
CA TYR A 38 -26.95 0.26 4.17
C TYR A 38 -26.02 -0.87 4.65
N LYS A 39 -25.98 -2.00 3.92
CA LYS A 39 -25.06 -3.11 4.19
C LYS A 39 -23.61 -2.65 4.20
N PHE A 40 -23.21 -1.82 3.24
CA PHE A 40 -21.85 -1.31 3.15
C PHE A 40 -21.55 -0.29 4.26
N SER A 41 -22.51 0.57 4.62
CA SER A 41 -22.37 1.46 5.79
C SER A 41 -22.11 0.69 7.08
N LEU A 42 -22.79 -0.43 7.32
CA LEU A 42 -22.52 -1.29 8.48
C LEU A 42 -21.12 -1.91 8.44
N ILE A 43 -20.68 -2.39 7.27
CA ILE A 43 -19.33 -2.94 7.08
C ILE A 43 -18.28 -1.88 7.41
N MET A 44 -18.44 -0.66 6.89
CA MET A 44 -17.53 0.45 7.15
C MET A 44 -17.50 0.86 8.62
N ALA A 45 -18.66 0.95 9.29
CA ALA A 45 -18.71 1.23 10.72
C ALA A 45 -17.99 0.15 11.55
N ILE A 46 -18.16 -1.13 11.21
CA ILE A 46 -17.45 -2.23 11.86
C ILE A 46 -15.94 -2.13 11.63
N ALA A 47 -15.51 -1.80 10.41
CA ALA A 47 -14.10 -1.65 10.05
C ALA A 47 -13.46 -0.46 10.80
N GLN A 48 -14.12 0.71 10.81
CA GLN A 48 -13.72 1.89 11.56
C GLN A 48 -13.59 1.61 13.05
N SER A 49 -14.54 0.87 13.64
CA SER A 49 -14.44 0.46 15.05
C SER A 49 -13.21 -0.41 15.32
N ILE A 50 -12.85 -1.34 14.42
CA ILE A 50 -11.64 -2.15 14.59
C ILE A 50 -10.39 -1.27 14.47
N GLY A 51 -10.36 -0.34 13.52
CA GLY A 51 -9.24 0.59 13.32
C GLY A 51 -9.05 1.57 14.49
N GLY A 52 -10.15 2.10 15.04
CA GLY A 52 -10.11 3.06 16.17
C GLY A 52 -9.60 2.45 17.48
N HIS A 53 -9.69 1.13 17.67
CA HIS A 53 -9.16 0.45 18.85
C HIS A 53 -7.66 0.10 18.74
N LEU A 54 -6.97 0.43 17.64
CA LEU A 54 -5.53 0.14 17.48
C LEU A 54 -4.66 0.75 18.60
N ASP A 55 -5.16 1.79 19.27
CA ASP A 55 -4.51 2.43 20.42
C ASP A 55 -4.75 1.73 21.76
N GLU A 56 -5.80 0.92 21.88
CA GLU A 56 -6.24 0.38 23.18
C GLU A 56 -5.59 -0.94 23.56
N ARG A 57 -4.88 -1.61 22.63
CA ARG A 57 -4.25 -2.91 22.87
C ARG A 57 -2.79 -2.94 22.42
N PRO A 58 -1.92 -3.72 23.09
CA PRO A 58 -0.53 -3.87 22.67
C PRO A 58 -0.42 -4.34 21.22
N LEU A 59 0.50 -3.73 20.45
CA LEU A 59 0.70 -4.03 19.02
C LEU A 59 0.86 -5.52 18.70
N LYS A 60 1.58 -6.27 19.55
CA LYS A 60 1.75 -7.73 19.42
C LYS A 60 0.42 -8.48 19.37
N GLN A 61 -0.60 -8.02 20.09
CA GLN A 61 -1.93 -8.63 20.02
C GLN A 61 -2.59 -8.37 18.67
N PHE A 62 -2.43 -7.19 18.08
CA PHE A 62 -2.94 -6.90 16.73
C PHE A 62 -2.22 -7.68 15.65
N GLN A 63 -0.89 -7.78 15.72
CA GLN A 63 -0.11 -8.66 14.84
C GLN A 63 -0.62 -10.11 14.92
N ALA A 64 -0.84 -10.64 16.13
CA ALA A 64 -1.37 -11.98 16.33
C ALA A 64 -2.80 -12.14 15.78
N MET A 65 -3.68 -11.16 15.99
CA MET A 65 -5.05 -11.18 15.44
C MET A 65 -5.07 -11.07 13.92
N SER A 66 -4.22 -10.22 13.34
CA SER A 66 -4.08 -10.07 11.90
C SER A 66 -3.60 -11.37 11.24
N ARG A 67 -2.68 -12.08 11.91
CA ARG A 67 -2.20 -13.41 11.51
C ARG A 67 -3.17 -14.55 11.85
N LEU A 68 -4.30 -14.31 12.53
CA LEU A 68 -5.30 -15.37 12.79
C LEU A 68 -5.87 -15.93 11.48
N ASN A 69 -6.01 -15.06 10.48
CA ASN A 69 -6.38 -15.47 9.12
C ASN A 69 -5.35 -16.38 8.44
N ASP A 70 -4.10 -16.46 8.92
CA ASP A 70 -3.10 -17.36 8.35
C ASP A 70 -3.46 -18.84 8.53
N ARG A 71 -4.31 -19.14 9.52
CA ARG A 71 -4.81 -20.50 9.79
C ARG A 71 -6.11 -20.79 9.06
N LEU A 72 -6.88 -19.75 8.70
CA LEU A 72 -8.25 -19.87 8.22
C LEU A 72 -8.45 -19.43 6.76
N GLY A 73 -7.48 -18.75 6.15
CA GLY A 73 -7.56 -18.21 4.79
C GLY A 73 -7.52 -19.30 3.73
N PRO A 74 -8.67 -19.66 3.12
CA PRO A 74 -8.72 -20.76 2.17
C PRO A 74 -8.06 -20.33 0.84
N VAL A 75 -7.42 -21.29 0.18
CA VAL A 75 -7.04 -21.12 -1.22
C VAL A 75 -8.33 -21.20 -2.04
N HIS A 76 -8.58 -20.22 -2.90
CA HIS A 76 -9.76 -20.24 -3.75
C HIS A 76 -9.77 -21.53 -4.60
N PRO A 77 -10.91 -22.23 -4.80
CA PRO A 77 -10.93 -23.52 -5.52
C PRO A 77 -10.31 -23.46 -6.92
N GLY A 78 -10.45 -22.32 -7.59
CA GLY A 78 -9.86 -22.01 -8.90
C GLY A 78 -8.39 -21.55 -8.86
N ALA A 79 -7.72 -21.61 -7.72
CA ALA A 79 -6.31 -21.26 -7.55
C ALA A 79 -5.48 -22.49 -7.16
N LEU A 80 -4.20 -22.44 -7.50
CA LEU A 80 -3.14 -23.25 -6.91
C LEU A 80 -2.25 -22.30 -6.10
N ALA A 81 -1.89 -22.70 -4.89
CA ALA A 81 -0.95 -21.98 -4.06
C ALA A 81 0.15 -22.94 -3.60
N SER A 82 1.40 -22.55 -3.74
CA SER A 82 2.56 -23.31 -3.28
C SER A 82 3.55 -22.41 -2.57
N GLU A 83 4.07 -22.88 -1.45
CA GLU A 83 5.08 -22.14 -0.70
C GLU A 83 6.36 -21.97 -1.52
N ALA A 84 7.03 -20.84 -1.31
CA ALA A 84 8.33 -20.52 -1.88
C ALA A 84 9.21 -19.91 -0.81
N VAL A 85 10.53 -19.95 -1.03
CA VAL A 85 11.51 -19.43 -0.10
C VAL A 85 12.58 -18.67 -0.87
N VAL A 86 12.83 -17.43 -0.47
CA VAL A 86 13.97 -16.65 -0.99
C VAL A 86 15.18 -16.93 -0.07
N PRO A 87 16.27 -17.52 -0.60
CA PRO A 87 17.45 -17.83 0.20
C PRO A 87 18.14 -16.59 0.77
N ASN A 88 18.78 -16.73 1.94
CA ASN A 88 19.39 -15.61 2.68
C ASN A 88 20.45 -14.84 1.89
N ASN A 89 21.21 -15.50 1.02
CA ASN A 89 22.26 -14.85 0.22
C ASN A 89 21.72 -13.74 -0.70
N TYR A 90 20.43 -13.76 -1.07
CA TYR A 90 19.82 -12.66 -1.82
C TYR A 90 19.64 -11.40 -0.97
N ARG A 91 19.46 -11.54 0.35
CA ARG A 91 19.51 -10.41 1.27
C ARG A 91 20.93 -9.87 1.39
N ASP A 92 21.96 -10.72 1.44
CA ASP A 92 23.34 -10.23 1.45
C ASP A 92 23.66 -9.41 0.19
N LYS A 93 23.19 -9.87 -0.98
CA LYS A 93 23.28 -9.11 -2.23
C LYS A 93 22.49 -7.80 -2.17
N ALA A 94 21.24 -7.84 -1.73
CA ALA A 94 20.38 -6.65 -1.65
C ALA A 94 20.91 -5.62 -0.64
N ALA A 95 21.58 -6.04 0.43
CA ALA A 95 22.14 -5.15 1.44
C ALA A 95 23.20 -4.21 0.85
N ILE A 96 24.00 -4.68 -0.11
CA ILE A 96 25.00 -3.87 -0.82
C ILE A 96 24.32 -2.69 -1.53
N TYR A 97 23.24 -2.97 -2.26
CA TYR A 97 22.48 -1.93 -2.95
C TYR A 97 21.80 -0.99 -1.95
N VAL A 98 21.07 -1.51 -0.96
CA VAL A 98 20.37 -0.67 0.03
C VAL A 98 21.34 0.28 0.74
N ASP A 99 22.52 -0.20 1.16
CA ASP A 99 23.52 0.62 1.83
C ASP A 99 24.05 1.77 0.94
N GLN A 100 24.31 1.47 -0.34
CA GLN A 100 24.71 2.47 -1.32
C GLN A 100 23.61 3.50 -1.57
N LEU A 101 22.36 3.05 -1.67
CA LEU A 101 21.20 3.91 -1.92
C LEU A 101 20.94 4.84 -0.74
N LEU A 102 21.01 4.33 0.51
CA LEU A 102 20.88 5.15 1.72
C LEU A 102 22.00 6.19 1.81
N THR A 103 23.24 5.78 1.52
CA THR A 103 24.39 6.70 1.53
C THR A 103 24.20 7.85 0.52
N LYS A 104 23.66 7.55 -0.69
CA LYS A 104 23.35 8.58 -1.71
C LYS A 104 22.26 9.55 -1.26
N GLU A 105 21.31 9.10 -0.44
CA GLU A 105 20.28 9.94 0.18
C GLU A 105 20.78 10.67 1.44
N GLY A 106 22.08 10.62 1.75
CA GLY A 106 22.65 11.24 2.95
C GLY A 106 22.26 10.53 4.26
N VAL A 107 21.70 9.32 4.17
CA VAL A 107 21.30 8.52 5.34
C VAL A 107 22.46 7.65 5.79
N ASP A 108 22.96 7.91 6.99
CA ASP A 108 23.96 7.06 7.66
C ASP A 108 23.30 5.78 8.19
N SER A 109 23.48 4.68 7.46
CA SER A 109 22.86 3.38 7.77
C SER A 109 23.33 2.78 9.10
N ALA A 110 24.45 3.26 9.66
CA ALA A 110 24.94 2.85 10.98
C ALA A 110 24.27 3.62 12.12
N LYS A 111 23.56 4.73 11.83
CA LYS A 111 22.91 5.60 12.82
C LYS A 111 21.39 5.58 12.75
N LEU A 112 20.80 4.52 12.19
CA LEU A 112 19.34 4.36 12.09
C LEU A 112 18.65 4.10 13.44
N GLY A 113 19.42 3.91 14.52
CA GLY A 113 18.91 3.56 15.84
C GLY A 113 18.66 2.05 16.03
N TRP A 114 18.98 1.23 15.03
CA TRP A 114 18.94 -0.22 15.10
C TRP A 114 19.89 -0.85 14.07
N ASP A 115 20.37 -2.08 14.33
CA ASP A 115 21.26 -2.80 13.41
C ASP A 115 20.45 -3.68 12.45
N TRP A 116 20.14 -3.12 11.29
CA TRP A 116 19.32 -3.78 10.27
C TRP A 116 20.05 -4.88 9.50
N LYS A 117 21.39 -4.81 9.44
CA LYS A 117 22.23 -5.79 8.74
C LYS A 117 22.34 -7.08 9.56
N ASN A 118 22.36 -6.96 10.88
CA ASN A 118 22.40 -8.10 11.81
C ASN A 118 21.05 -8.35 12.51
N ASP A 119 19.94 -8.07 11.83
CA ASP A 119 18.61 -8.42 12.33
C ASP A 119 18.53 -9.95 12.56
N PRO A 120 18.26 -10.44 13.79
CA PRO A 120 18.15 -11.87 14.06
C PRO A 120 17.09 -12.59 13.22
N ARG A 121 16.06 -11.87 12.74
CA ARG A 121 15.05 -12.43 11.83
C ARG A 121 15.59 -12.65 10.43
N ALA A 122 16.70 -12.01 10.06
CA ALA A 122 17.42 -12.25 8.80
C ALA A 122 18.16 -13.59 8.76
N GLU A 123 18.28 -14.30 9.88
CA GLU A 123 18.80 -15.67 9.89
C GLU A 123 17.86 -16.65 9.18
N ARG A 124 16.55 -16.37 9.16
CA ARG A 124 15.54 -17.24 8.55
C ARG A 124 15.25 -16.80 7.12
N PRO A 125 15.28 -17.69 6.12
CA PRO A 125 14.91 -17.36 4.74
C PRO A 125 13.56 -16.65 4.63
N LEU A 126 13.42 -15.75 3.65
CA LEU A 126 12.15 -15.06 3.45
C LEU A 126 11.13 -16.05 2.89
N LYS A 127 9.94 -16.04 3.49
CA LYS A 127 8.83 -16.85 3.00
C LYS A 127 8.12 -16.11 1.88
N ALA A 128 7.70 -16.87 0.89
CA ALA A 128 6.91 -16.41 -0.23
C ALA A 128 5.87 -17.47 -0.60
N GLU A 129 4.98 -17.12 -1.53
CA GLU A 129 4.00 -18.03 -2.09
C GLU A 129 3.80 -17.75 -3.57
N TRP A 130 3.85 -18.80 -4.37
CA TRP A 130 3.35 -18.78 -5.74
C TRP A 130 1.85 -19.02 -5.73
N THR A 131 1.10 -18.13 -6.37
CA THR A 131 -0.33 -18.29 -6.68
C THR A 131 -0.52 -18.35 -8.19
N GLU A 132 -1.20 -19.39 -8.66
CA GLU A 132 -1.56 -19.59 -10.07
C GLU A 132 -3.06 -19.79 -10.22
N THR A 133 -3.61 -19.45 -11.39
CA THR A 133 -5.00 -19.75 -11.74
C THR A 133 -5.12 -21.13 -12.39
N LYS A 134 -6.11 -21.92 -11.97
CA LYS A 134 -6.55 -23.13 -12.69
C LYS A 134 -7.42 -22.79 -13.91
N VAL A 135 -7.95 -21.57 -13.95
CA VAL A 135 -8.79 -21.07 -15.03
C VAL A 135 -7.90 -20.29 -15.99
N LYS A 136 -7.51 -20.93 -17.10
CA LYS A 136 -6.74 -20.32 -18.18
C LYS A 136 -7.68 -20.05 -19.36
N ASP A 137 -8.18 -18.82 -19.45
CA ASP A 137 -9.02 -18.38 -20.57
C ASP A 137 -8.17 -17.80 -21.72
N ALA A 138 -8.82 -17.25 -22.76
CA ALA A 138 -8.15 -16.71 -23.93
C ALA A 138 -7.19 -15.54 -23.64
N THR A 139 -7.29 -14.90 -22.46
CA THR A 139 -6.41 -13.79 -22.05
C THR A 139 -5.16 -14.26 -21.30
N TYR A 140 -5.09 -15.54 -20.94
CA TYR A 140 -3.95 -16.13 -20.25
C TYR A 140 -2.75 -16.34 -21.20
N SER A 141 -1.54 -16.04 -20.72
CA SER A 141 -0.30 -16.36 -21.44
C SER A 141 0.79 -16.73 -20.45
N GLU A 142 1.55 -17.77 -20.77
CA GLU A 142 2.68 -18.18 -19.94
C GLU A 142 3.77 -17.10 -19.91
N GLY A 143 4.52 -17.07 -18.80
CA GLY A 143 5.67 -16.18 -18.63
C GLY A 143 5.38 -14.80 -18.03
N ARG A 144 4.12 -14.45 -17.74
CA ARG A 144 3.78 -13.25 -16.96
C ARG A 144 3.92 -13.51 -15.47
N THR A 145 4.56 -12.59 -14.76
CA THR A 145 4.75 -12.66 -13.31
C THR A 145 4.28 -11.38 -12.63
N VAL A 146 3.55 -11.50 -11.54
CA VAL A 146 3.28 -10.40 -10.61
C VAL A 146 4.10 -10.63 -9.35
N PHE A 147 4.92 -9.66 -8.96
CA PHE A 147 5.60 -9.66 -7.68
C PHE A 147 4.75 -8.85 -6.68
N TYR A 148 4.07 -9.53 -5.77
CA TYR A 148 3.07 -8.92 -4.88
C TYR A 148 3.63 -8.61 -3.49
N LEU A 149 3.42 -7.38 -3.04
CA LEU A 149 3.80 -6.83 -1.74
C LEU A 149 2.54 -6.42 -1.00
N HIS A 150 2.25 -7.10 0.11
CA HIS A 150 0.97 -6.96 0.80
C HIS A 150 0.81 -5.65 1.57
N GLY A 151 -0.41 -5.16 1.77
CA GLY A 151 -0.70 -4.04 2.67
C GLY A 151 -0.68 -4.44 4.14
N GLY A 152 -1.01 -3.48 5.03
CA GLY A 152 -1.01 -3.69 6.49
C GLY A 152 -0.13 -2.74 7.28
N GLY A 153 0.09 -1.52 6.79
CA GLY A 153 0.84 -0.49 7.50
C GLY A 153 2.32 -0.79 7.76
N TYR A 154 2.89 -1.81 7.10
CA TYR A 154 4.22 -2.40 7.39
C TYR A 154 4.35 -3.14 8.73
N PHE A 155 3.29 -3.26 9.53
CA PHE A 155 3.33 -3.93 10.84
C PHE A 155 2.23 -4.98 11.03
N LEU A 156 1.30 -5.16 10.07
CA LEU A 156 0.23 -6.15 10.08
C LEU A 156 0.26 -7.01 8.81
N CYS A 157 -0.66 -7.97 8.78
CA CYS A 157 -0.98 -8.82 7.63
C CYS A 157 0.12 -9.83 7.26
N SER A 158 -0.16 -10.57 6.21
CA SER A 158 0.70 -11.61 5.64
C SER A 158 0.35 -11.85 4.17
N ILE A 159 1.09 -12.77 3.53
CA ILE A 159 0.71 -13.39 2.25
C ILE A 159 -0.74 -13.90 2.30
N LYS A 160 -1.13 -14.59 3.38
CA LYS A 160 -2.40 -15.32 3.45
C LYS A 160 -3.60 -14.39 3.57
N THR A 161 -3.45 -13.23 4.20
CA THR A 161 -4.52 -12.22 4.24
C THR A 161 -4.79 -11.62 2.86
N HIS A 162 -3.83 -11.71 1.92
CA HIS A 162 -3.92 -11.14 0.57
C HIS A 162 -4.08 -12.19 -0.54
N ARG A 163 -4.18 -13.49 -0.21
CA ARG A 163 -4.41 -14.57 -1.20
C ARG A 163 -5.59 -14.32 -2.12
N TRP A 164 -6.65 -13.67 -1.64
CA TRP A 164 -7.79 -13.31 -2.49
C TRP A 164 -7.39 -12.31 -3.59
N ALA A 165 -6.60 -11.29 -3.26
CA ALA A 165 -6.06 -10.34 -4.22
C ALA A 165 -5.10 -11.04 -5.20
N SER A 166 -4.15 -11.83 -4.67
CA SER A 166 -3.19 -12.59 -5.49
C SER A 166 -3.90 -13.54 -6.47
N TRP A 167 -4.94 -14.25 -6.04
CA TRP A 167 -5.72 -15.11 -6.94
C TRP A 167 -6.42 -14.30 -8.04
N ASN A 168 -7.04 -13.16 -7.70
CA ASN A 168 -7.68 -12.32 -8.73
C ASN A 168 -6.66 -11.81 -9.75
N MET A 169 -5.45 -11.44 -9.33
CA MET A 169 -4.40 -11.02 -10.26
C MET A 169 -3.84 -12.19 -11.07
N ALA A 170 -3.74 -13.39 -10.48
CA ALA A 170 -3.36 -14.59 -11.23
C ALA A 170 -4.36 -14.90 -12.35
N ARG A 171 -5.66 -14.77 -12.05
CA ARG A 171 -6.75 -15.02 -13.00
C ARG A 171 -6.88 -13.90 -14.03
N LEU A 172 -7.07 -12.66 -13.59
CA LEU A 172 -7.38 -11.52 -14.45
C LEU A 172 -6.16 -10.98 -15.18
N GLY A 173 -4.98 -10.98 -14.55
CA GLY A 173 -3.72 -10.64 -15.20
C GLY A 173 -3.18 -11.77 -16.09
N GLY A 174 -3.72 -12.98 -15.95
CA GLY A 174 -3.22 -14.17 -16.63
C GLY A 174 -1.75 -14.40 -16.32
N ALA A 175 -1.39 -14.38 -15.03
CA ALA A 175 -0.01 -14.35 -14.54
C ALA A 175 0.19 -15.34 -13.38
N LYS A 176 1.46 -15.70 -13.13
CA LYS A 176 1.86 -16.30 -11.85
C LYS A 176 2.14 -15.18 -10.85
N VAL A 177 1.63 -15.29 -9.63
CA VAL A 177 1.82 -14.26 -8.61
C VAL A 177 2.78 -14.77 -7.54
N PHE A 178 3.89 -14.07 -7.32
CA PHE A 178 4.85 -14.32 -6.24
C PHE A 178 4.59 -13.32 -5.12
N SER A 179 3.97 -13.77 -4.03
CA SER A 179 3.67 -12.92 -2.86
C SER A 179 4.74 -13.09 -1.79
N LEU A 180 5.30 -11.99 -1.29
CA LEU A 180 6.38 -11.99 -0.29
C LEU A 180 5.85 -11.72 1.13
N ASP A 181 6.28 -12.52 2.11
CA ASP A 181 6.08 -12.27 3.55
C ASP A 181 7.29 -11.47 4.08
N TYR A 182 7.35 -10.19 3.72
CA TYR A 182 8.47 -9.32 4.08
C TYR A 182 8.47 -9.02 5.59
N ARG A 183 9.64 -8.72 6.15
CA ARG A 183 9.77 -8.42 7.58
C ARG A 183 9.00 -7.16 7.96
N LEU A 184 8.30 -7.25 9.08
CA LEU A 184 7.40 -6.21 9.58
C LEU A 184 8.03 -5.41 10.73
N ALA A 185 7.60 -4.15 10.83
CA ALA A 185 7.89 -3.27 11.95
C ALA A 185 6.95 -3.56 13.14
N PRO A 186 7.30 -3.12 14.36
CA PRO A 186 8.53 -2.44 14.78
C PRO A 186 9.70 -3.39 14.98
N GLU A 187 9.49 -4.70 14.84
CA GLU A 187 10.57 -5.68 14.96
C GLU A 187 11.69 -5.36 13.96
N SER A 188 11.32 -5.18 12.70
CA SER A 188 12.24 -4.89 11.59
C SER A 188 11.76 -3.61 10.88
N PRO A 189 12.10 -2.42 11.41
CA PRO A 189 11.70 -1.16 10.80
C PRO A 189 12.46 -0.93 9.47
N PHE A 190 12.26 0.21 8.83
CA PHE A 190 13.04 0.63 7.67
C PHE A 190 14.56 0.52 7.95
N PRO A 191 15.37 -0.05 7.03
CA PRO A 191 15.05 -0.40 5.63
C PRO A 191 14.65 -1.87 5.38
N ALA A 192 14.26 -2.65 6.41
CA ALA A 192 14.09 -4.10 6.29
C ALA A 192 13.15 -4.55 5.16
N ALA A 193 12.01 -3.88 5.00
CA ALA A 193 11.05 -4.25 3.97
C ALA A 193 11.57 -3.99 2.54
N VAL A 194 12.28 -2.86 2.32
CA VAL A 194 12.92 -2.55 1.03
C VAL A 194 14.04 -3.54 0.73
N HIS A 195 14.82 -3.88 1.76
CA HIS A 195 15.85 -4.90 1.70
C HIS A 195 15.30 -6.28 1.28
N ASP A 196 14.19 -6.70 1.90
CA ASP A 196 13.53 -7.97 1.58
C ASP A 196 12.90 -7.97 0.18
N ALA A 197 12.26 -6.87 -0.22
CA ALA A 197 11.65 -6.73 -1.54
C ALA A 197 12.69 -6.77 -2.65
N LEU A 198 13.84 -6.09 -2.47
CA LEU A 198 14.93 -6.12 -3.43
C LEU A 198 15.60 -7.50 -3.49
N ALA A 199 15.75 -8.19 -2.36
CA ALA A 199 16.25 -9.56 -2.33
C ALA A 199 15.35 -10.53 -3.13
N ALA A 200 14.03 -10.43 -2.93
CA ALA A 200 13.06 -11.22 -3.68
C ALA A 200 13.08 -10.89 -5.17
N TYR A 201 13.22 -9.61 -5.55
CA TYR A 201 13.34 -9.21 -6.94
C TYR A 201 14.57 -9.84 -7.62
N LEU A 202 15.74 -9.75 -6.99
CA LEU A 202 16.98 -10.38 -7.45
C LEU A 202 16.81 -11.92 -7.59
N TYR A 203 16.11 -12.55 -6.66
CA TYR A 203 15.80 -13.98 -6.73
C TYR A 203 14.91 -14.36 -7.91
N LEU A 204 13.93 -13.52 -8.26
CA LEU A 204 13.05 -13.77 -9.39
C LEU A 204 13.78 -13.66 -10.75
N ILE A 205 14.69 -12.69 -10.89
CA ILE A 205 15.39 -12.44 -12.16
C ILE A 205 16.65 -13.30 -12.32
N GLU A 206 17.26 -13.74 -11.21
CA GLU A 206 18.47 -14.58 -11.19
C GLU A 206 18.33 -15.71 -10.16
N PRO A 207 17.36 -16.62 -10.30
CA PRO A 207 17.17 -17.73 -9.37
C PRO A 207 18.34 -18.72 -9.42
N PRO A 208 18.63 -19.44 -8.32
CA PRO A 208 19.55 -20.57 -8.36
C PRO A 208 18.97 -21.70 -9.23
N ALA A 209 19.83 -22.58 -9.74
CA ALA A 209 19.43 -23.64 -10.67
C ALA A 209 18.36 -24.61 -10.12
N ASP A 210 18.28 -24.75 -8.80
CA ASP A 210 17.35 -25.61 -8.08
C ASP A 210 16.07 -24.90 -7.59
N ALA A 211 15.85 -23.63 -7.96
CA ALA A 211 14.68 -22.85 -7.53
C ALA A 211 13.33 -23.38 -8.02
N GLY A 212 13.32 -24.29 -9.00
CA GLY A 212 12.11 -24.85 -9.59
C GLY A 212 11.43 -23.95 -10.62
N PHE A 213 12.05 -22.83 -11.01
CA PHE A 213 11.62 -21.98 -12.12
C PHE A 213 12.83 -21.35 -12.83
N ALA A 214 12.65 -20.99 -14.10
CA ALA A 214 13.69 -20.34 -14.90
C ALA A 214 13.80 -18.83 -14.57
N PRO A 215 14.96 -18.20 -14.78
CA PRO A 215 15.12 -16.74 -14.68
C PRO A 215 13.99 -15.99 -15.38
N ILE A 216 13.33 -15.10 -14.65
CA ILE A 216 12.19 -14.33 -15.17
C ILE A 216 12.73 -13.08 -15.85
N ASN A 217 12.36 -12.86 -17.12
CA ASN A 217 12.68 -11.61 -17.79
C ASN A 217 12.06 -10.44 -17.00
N PRO A 218 12.85 -9.45 -16.54
CA PRO A 218 12.37 -8.27 -15.81
C PRO A 218 11.17 -7.59 -16.47
N LYS A 219 11.14 -7.52 -17.81
CA LYS A 219 10.04 -6.89 -18.57
C LYS A 219 8.71 -7.66 -18.51
N ASN A 220 8.72 -8.88 -17.98
CA ASN A 220 7.52 -9.67 -17.75
C ASN A 220 7.11 -9.71 -16.27
N ILE A 221 7.76 -8.91 -15.42
CA ILE A 221 7.39 -8.73 -14.02
C ILE A 221 6.60 -7.43 -13.88
N VAL A 222 5.46 -7.49 -13.20
CA VAL A 222 4.77 -6.32 -12.65
C VAL A 222 4.91 -6.36 -11.13
N ILE A 223 5.52 -5.34 -10.52
CA ILE A 223 5.54 -5.22 -9.06
C ILE A 223 4.22 -4.58 -8.63
N MET A 224 3.55 -5.17 -7.66
CA MET A 224 2.23 -4.72 -7.25
C MET A 224 2.07 -4.78 -5.74
N GLY A 225 1.31 -3.83 -5.19
CA GLY A 225 0.91 -3.90 -3.80
C GLY A 225 -0.20 -2.93 -3.46
N ASP A 226 -0.74 -3.10 -2.26
CA ASP A 226 -1.80 -2.27 -1.73
C ASP A 226 -1.37 -1.54 -0.44
N SER A 227 -1.86 -0.32 -0.20
CA SER A 227 -1.55 0.45 1.01
C SER A 227 -0.03 0.55 1.23
N ALA A 228 0.47 0.12 2.40
CA ALA A 228 1.91 0.02 2.69
C ALA A 228 2.68 -0.82 1.66
N GLY A 229 2.12 -1.91 1.15
CA GLY A 229 2.72 -2.72 0.09
C GLY A 229 2.72 -2.00 -1.26
N GLY A 230 1.75 -1.11 -1.49
CA GLY A 230 1.76 -0.14 -2.58
C GLY A 230 2.92 0.86 -2.43
N GLY A 231 3.12 1.41 -1.23
CA GLY A 231 4.31 2.20 -0.90
C GLY A 231 5.62 1.46 -1.17
N LEU A 232 5.71 0.22 -0.69
CA LEU A 232 6.87 -0.65 -0.88
C LEU A 232 7.12 -0.97 -2.36
N THR A 233 6.06 -1.08 -3.17
CA THR A 233 6.16 -1.26 -4.62
C THR A 233 6.88 -0.08 -5.27
N PHE A 234 6.51 1.15 -4.91
CA PHE A 234 7.18 2.35 -5.40
C PHE A 234 8.62 2.45 -4.89
N ALA A 235 8.85 2.25 -3.58
CA ALA A 235 10.20 2.25 -3.01
C ALA A 235 11.12 1.22 -3.68
N THR A 236 10.59 0.02 -3.98
CA THR A 236 11.32 -1.05 -4.68
C THR A 236 11.62 -0.68 -6.13
N MET A 237 10.66 -0.09 -6.87
CA MET A 237 10.90 0.41 -8.22
C MET A 237 12.01 1.46 -8.24
N LEU A 238 11.97 2.44 -7.33
CA LEU A 238 13.00 3.47 -7.21
C LEU A 238 14.36 2.85 -6.87
N ALA A 239 14.41 1.92 -5.91
CA ALA A 239 15.63 1.22 -5.55
C ALA A 239 16.23 0.42 -6.71
N ILE A 240 15.41 -0.28 -7.51
CA ILE A 240 15.85 -1.01 -8.71
C ILE A 240 16.45 -0.04 -9.72
N ARG A 241 15.75 1.06 -10.03
CA ARG A 241 16.23 2.09 -10.95
C ARG A 241 17.56 2.69 -10.49
N ASP A 242 17.62 3.13 -9.23
CA ASP A 242 18.77 3.87 -8.69
C ASP A 242 20.00 2.99 -8.45
N ALA A 243 19.78 1.68 -8.31
CA ALA A 243 20.83 0.66 -8.29
C ALA A 243 21.34 0.28 -9.70
N GLY A 244 20.72 0.78 -10.77
CA GLY A 244 21.05 0.40 -12.15
C GLY A 244 20.66 -1.05 -12.48
N LEU A 245 19.70 -1.62 -11.74
CA LEU A 245 19.21 -2.97 -11.97
C LEU A 245 18.19 -2.98 -13.12
N PRO A 246 17.98 -4.12 -13.79
CA PRO A 246 16.96 -4.22 -14.84
C PRO A 246 15.58 -3.85 -14.31
N ILE A 247 14.93 -2.84 -14.89
CA ILE A 247 13.61 -2.34 -14.45
C ILE A 247 12.47 -3.29 -14.86
N PRO A 248 11.43 -3.50 -14.03
CA PRO A 248 10.28 -4.33 -14.37
C PRO A 248 9.47 -3.84 -15.58
N GLY A 249 8.49 -4.63 -16.01
CA GLY A 249 7.53 -4.27 -17.07
C GLY A 249 6.58 -3.15 -16.66
N GLY A 250 6.22 -3.07 -15.38
CA GLY A 250 5.39 -2.00 -14.82
C GLY A 250 5.19 -2.14 -13.32
N ILE A 251 4.52 -1.16 -12.70
CA ILE A 251 4.05 -1.26 -11.31
C ILE A 251 2.58 -0.89 -11.14
N ILE A 252 1.92 -1.49 -10.14
CA ILE A 252 0.55 -1.15 -9.72
C ILE A 252 0.52 -0.86 -8.22
N GLY A 253 0.03 0.32 -7.84
CA GLY A 253 -0.28 0.68 -6.45
C GLY A 253 -1.79 0.81 -6.25
N TRP A 254 -2.37 -0.05 -5.40
CA TRP A 254 -3.74 0.11 -4.91
C TRP A 254 -3.75 0.89 -3.59
N SER A 255 -4.36 2.06 -3.58
CA SER A 255 -4.35 3.03 -2.48
C SER A 255 -2.95 3.15 -1.86
N PRO A 256 -1.90 3.40 -2.68
CA PRO A 256 -0.53 3.22 -2.24
C PRO A 256 -0.15 4.29 -1.21
N TRP A 257 0.39 3.85 -0.07
CA TRP A 257 0.87 4.75 0.97
C TRP A 257 2.31 5.20 0.66
N ILE A 258 2.45 6.37 0.04
CA ILE A 258 3.71 6.90 -0.52
C ILE A 258 4.19 8.21 0.13
N ASP A 259 3.43 8.73 1.08
CA ASP A 259 3.68 9.90 1.91
C ASP A 259 3.57 9.54 3.39
N LEU A 260 4.68 9.09 3.98
CA LEU A 260 4.71 8.69 5.39
C LEU A 260 4.80 9.91 6.33
N LEU A 261 4.89 11.13 5.79
CA LEU A 261 4.71 12.37 6.54
C LEU A 261 3.22 12.65 6.84
N HIS A 262 2.29 11.95 6.19
CA HIS A 262 0.85 12.21 6.27
C HIS A 262 0.52 13.66 5.96
N SER A 263 1.00 14.09 4.79
CA SER A 263 1.17 15.49 4.46
C SER A 263 0.12 16.02 3.50
N MET A 264 -0.97 15.27 3.29
CA MET A 264 -2.02 15.63 2.35
C MET A 264 -3.38 15.88 3.01
N PRO A 265 -4.22 16.79 2.46
CA PRO A 265 -5.53 17.14 3.02
C PRO A 265 -6.49 15.98 3.22
N SER A 266 -6.53 15.04 2.29
CA SER A 266 -7.41 13.87 2.36
C SER A 266 -7.26 13.07 3.66
N VAL A 267 -6.06 13.07 4.27
CA VAL A 267 -5.81 12.40 5.57
C VAL A 267 -6.75 12.95 6.65
N LEU A 268 -7.16 14.21 6.54
CA LEU A 268 -8.08 14.86 7.47
C LEU A 268 -9.51 14.90 6.95
N GLU A 269 -9.69 15.24 5.68
CA GLU A 269 -11.01 15.43 5.07
C GLU A 269 -11.82 14.12 5.00
N ASN A 270 -11.16 12.98 4.80
CA ASN A 270 -11.81 11.69 4.57
C ASN A 270 -11.88 10.78 5.82
N THR A 271 -11.55 11.30 7.01
CA THR A 271 -11.60 10.52 8.27
C THR A 271 -12.97 9.90 8.55
N ALA A 272 -14.06 10.54 8.14
CA ALA A 272 -15.41 10.03 8.32
C ALA A 272 -15.81 8.93 7.31
N THR A 273 -15.13 8.88 6.16
CA THR A 273 -15.50 8.02 5.02
C THR A 273 -14.48 6.92 4.73
N ASP A 274 -13.44 6.83 5.54
CA ASP A 274 -12.42 5.78 5.46
C ASP A 274 -12.40 4.92 6.74
N TYR A 275 -11.88 3.70 6.65
CA TYR A 275 -11.66 2.82 7.79
C TYR A 275 -10.24 2.89 8.36
N LEU A 276 -9.36 3.69 7.74
CA LEU A 276 -8.05 3.96 8.28
C LEU A 276 -8.16 4.72 9.62
N PRO A 277 -7.23 4.51 10.57
CA PRO A 277 -7.31 5.17 11.87
C PRO A 277 -7.15 6.68 11.73
N ALA A 278 -8.13 7.43 12.23
CA ALA A 278 -8.14 8.89 12.16
C ALA A 278 -6.96 9.55 12.92
N GLU A 279 -6.31 8.86 13.85
CA GLU A 279 -5.12 9.36 14.57
C GLU A 279 -3.79 8.86 13.98
N GLY A 280 -3.81 8.32 12.75
CA GLY A 280 -2.65 7.77 12.07
C GLY A 280 -2.26 6.37 12.55
N PHE A 281 -1.16 5.84 12.03
CA PHE A 281 -0.69 4.48 12.34
C PHE A 281 0.24 4.42 13.56
N THR A 282 -0.07 5.21 14.60
CA THR A 282 0.72 5.30 15.84
C THR A 282 0.00 4.59 16.96
N HIS A 283 0.74 4.05 17.93
CA HIS A 283 0.16 3.45 19.13
C HIS A 283 0.09 4.48 20.27
N GLY A 284 -1.11 4.70 20.80
CA GLY A 284 -1.38 5.49 22.01
C GLY A 284 -1.83 6.93 21.77
N GLY A 285 -2.39 7.25 20.58
CA GLY A 285 -2.90 8.60 20.27
C GLY A 285 -1.85 9.72 20.37
N GLY A 286 -0.57 9.36 20.29
CA GLY A 286 0.56 10.28 20.41
C GLY A 286 0.58 11.32 19.30
N ALA A 287 0.17 10.91 18.09
CA ALA A 287 0.13 11.73 16.88
C ALA A 287 -1.30 12.08 16.43
N SER A 288 -2.25 12.25 17.36
CA SER A 288 -3.58 12.73 16.96
C SER A 288 -3.42 14.02 16.14
N LEU A 289 -4.13 14.12 15.01
CA LEU A 289 -3.88 15.16 14.01
C LEU A 289 -3.95 16.58 14.59
N LYS A 290 -4.74 16.78 15.65
CA LYS A 290 -4.81 18.03 16.42
C LYS A 290 -3.50 18.36 17.15
N LYS A 291 -2.81 17.36 17.71
CA LYS A 291 -1.50 17.52 18.35
C LYS A 291 -0.42 17.86 17.31
N VAL A 292 -0.43 17.16 16.18
CA VAL A 292 0.48 17.43 15.05
C VAL A 292 0.28 18.87 14.56
N ALA A 293 -0.97 19.26 14.24
CA ALA A 293 -1.30 20.62 13.81
C ALA A 293 -0.83 21.68 14.82
N LYS A 294 -1.03 21.44 16.12
CA LYS A 294 -0.57 22.34 17.19
C LYS A 294 0.96 22.49 17.24
N VAL A 295 1.72 21.40 17.07
CA VAL A 295 3.20 21.44 17.05
C VAL A 295 3.70 22.20 15.83
N VAL A 296 3.08 22.00 14.66
CA VAL A 296 3.45 22.69 13.43
C VAL A 296 3.17 24.19 13.53
N LEU A 297 1.98 24.59 13.99
CA LEU A 297 1.62 26.02 14.16
C LEU A 297 2.49 26.73 15.22
N ALA A 298 2.96 25.99 16.24
CA ALA A 298 3.85 26.54 17.27
C ALA A 298 5.33 26.61 16.84
N SER A 299 5.70 25.95 15.73
CA SER A 299 7.05 25.98 15.20
C SER A 299 7.24 27.22 14.34
N ILE A 300 8.06 28.16 14.79
CA ILE A 300 8.37 29.40 14.07
C ILE A 300 9.43 29.08 13.00
N GLY A 301 9.03 29.00 11.72
CA GLY A 301 9.93 28.89 10.56
C GLY A 301 9.66 27.71 9.63
N ASP A 302 10.28 27.73 8.44
CA ASP A 302 10.15 26.70 7.38
C ASP A 302 11.17 25.53 7.53
N ASP A 303 11.85 25.41 8.68
CA ASP A 303 12.82 24.34 8.95
C ASP A 303 12.10 23.02 9.25
N GLN A 304 11.99 22.18 8.23
CA GLN A 304 11.27 20.91 8.32
C GLN A 304 11.99 19.86 9.16
N ASP A 305 13.32 19.80 9.12
CA ASP A 305 14.05 18.80 9.88
C ASP A 305 13.86 19.06 11.38
N ALA A 306 13.95 20.32 11.80
CA ALA A 306 13.66 20.73 13.17
C ALA A 306 12.20 20.47 13.59
N LEU A 307 11.25 20.53 12.65
CA LEU A 307 9.85 20.21 12.89
C LEU A 307 9.66 18.70 13.09
N LEU A 308 10.21 17.87 12.21
CA LEU A 308 10.10 16.40 12.27
C LEU A 308 10.66 15.82 13.57
N GLU A 309 11.71 16.43 14.12
CA GLU A 309 12.29 16.05 15.41
C GLU A 309 11.36 16.31 16.61
N LYS A 310 10.48 17.32 16.51
CA LYS A 310 9.54 17.69 17.58
C LYS A 310 8.22 16.92 17.48
N LEU A 311 7.93 16.33 16.33
CA LEU A 311 6.71 15.56 16.15
C LEU A 311 6.77 14.26 16.96
N PRO A 312 5.63 13.82 17.53
CA PRO A 312 5.52 12.46 18.05
C PRO A 312 5.80 11.45 16.92
N PRO A 313 6.21 10.21 17.22
CA PRO A 313 6.35 9.17 16.21
C PRO A 313 5.09 9.08 15.36
N MET A 314 5.20 9.22 14.04
CA MET A 314 4.06 9.33 13.12
C MET A 314 3.53 7.98 12.61
N GLN A 315 4.37 6.94 12.66
CA GLN A 315 4.02 5.58 12.27
C GLN A 315 5.04 4.57 12.89
N HIS A 316 4.78 3.27 12.74
CA HIS A 316 5.63 2.20 13.28
C HIS A 316 6.80 1.76 12.38
N TYR A 317 6.71 1.98 11.07
CA TYR A 317 7.66 1.58 10.05
C TYR A 317 9.05 2.22 10.19
N THR A 318 9.14 3.50 10.51
CA THR A 318 10.42 4.22 10.59
C THR A 318 10.38 5.38 11.58
N ASN A 319 11.55 5.93 11.93
CA ASN A 319 11.62 7.14 12.73
C ASN A 319 11.34 8.41 11.88
N ASN A 320 10.93 9.50 12.53
CA ASN A 320 10.52 10.73 11.83
C ASN A 320 11.65 11.37 10.99
N LYS A 321 12.92 11.17 11.37
CA LYS A 321 14.08 11.74 10.65
C LYS A 321 14.29 11.13 9.27
N LEU A 322 13.70 9.97 9.01
CA LEU A 322 13.81 9.26 7.75
C LEU A 322 12.61 9.48 6.84
N LEU A 323 11.62 10.27 7.25
CA LEU A 323 10.41 10.52 6.46
C LEU A 323 10.68 11.31 5.17
N SER A 324 11.80 12.04 5.12
CA SER A 324 12.30 12.74 3.93
C SER A 324 13.09 11.83 2.97
N CYS A 325 13.40 10.59 3.36
CA CYS A 325 14.04 9.63 2.46
C CYS A 325 13.02 9.13 1.43
N LYS A 326 13.34 9.19 0.13
CA LYS A 326 12.40 8.77 -0.93
C LYS A 326 12.08 7.27 -0.94
N TYR A 327 12.92 6.43 -0.32
CA TYR A 327 12.61 5.00 -0.12
C TYR A 327 11.65 4.75 1.06
N VAL A 328 11.39 5.78 1.86
CA VAL A 328 10.35 5.81 2.90
C VAL A 328 9.10 6.47 2.36
N SER A 329 9.23 7.66 1.77
CA SER A 329 8.13 8.44 1.20
C SER A 329 8.35 8.66 -0.32
N PRO A 330 8.00 7.68 -1.18
CA PRO A 330 8.20 7.78 -2.63
C PRO A 330 7.55 8.99 -3.31
N VAL A 331 6.58 9.65 -2.67
CA VAL A 331 5.99 10.91 -3.16
C VAL A 331 7.04 12.01 -3.40
N LEU A 332 8.19 11.93 -2.72
CA LEU A 332 9.28 12.91 -2.79
C LEU A 332 10.16 12.77 -4.04
N GLU A 333 10.06 11.67 -4.78
CA GLU A 333 10.80 11.54 -6.04
C GLU A 333 10.28 12.56 -7.06
N THR A 334 11.19 13.28 -7.72
CA THR A 334 10.86 14.35 -8.68
C THR A 334 11.21 14.00 -10.12
N ASN A 335 11.98 12.94 -10.33
CA ASN A 335 12.37 12.45 -11.64
C ASN A 335 12.00 10.97 -11.79
N LEU A 336 11.18 10.64 -12.79
CA LEU A 336 10.83 9.26 -13.14
C LEU A 336 11.56 8.75 -14.39
N GLU A 337 12.56 9.46 -14.90
CA GLU A 337 13.40 8.95 -15.99
C GLU A 337 13.96 7.57 -15.64
N GLY A 338 13.88 6.62 -16.58
CA GLY A 338 14.32 5.23 -16.36
C GLY A 338 13.34 4.34 -15.57
N CYS A 339 12.23 4.87 -15.06
CA CYS A 339 11.16 4.06 -14.46
C CYS A 339 10.33 3.31 -15.52
N CYS A 340 9.65 2.25 -15.09
CA CYS A 340 8.65 1.54 -15.88
C CYS A 340 7.28 2.24 -15.83
N PRO A 341 6.32 1.89 -16.70
CA PRO A 341 4.93 2.33 -16.57
C PRO A 341 4.34 2.12 -15.18
N ILE A 342 3.54 3.08 -14.71
CA ILE A 342 2.98 3.14 -13.36
C ILE A 342 1.46 3.23 -13.43
N MET A 343 0.76 2.40 -12.66
CA MET A 343 -0.67 2.56 -12.41
C MET A 343 -0.93 2.81 -10.92
N LEU A 344 -1.61 3.91 -10.60
CA LEU A 344 -2.14 4.23 -9.28
C LEU A 344 -3.66 4.14 -9.30
N ILE A 345 -4.23 3.44 -8.34
CA ILE A 345 -5.68 3.37 -8.15
C ILE A 345 -6.00 3.71 -6.71
N ALA A 346 -6.80 4.74 -6.46
CA ALA A 346 -7.24 5.13 -5.12
C ALA A 346 -8.76 5.39 -5.11
N GLY A 347 -9.37 5.33 -3.94
CA GLY A 347 -10.74 5.73 -3.72
C GLY A 347 -10.88 7.22 -3.42
N ASP A 348 -11.96 7.86 -3.86
CA ASP A 348 -12.25 9.27 -3.54
C ASP A 348 -12.54 9.48 -2.04
N ALA A 349 -13.07 8.45 -1.38
CA ALA A 349 -13.45 8.50 0.03
C ALA A 349 -12.31 8.07 0.97
N GLU A 350 -11.08 7.87 0.47
CA GLU A 350 -9.94 7.38 1.25
C GLU A 350 -9.02 8.50 1.75
N MET A 351 -8.43 8.31 2.91
CA MET A 351 -7.49 9.25 3.56
C MET A 351 -6.18 9.42 2.77
N LEU A 352 -5.77 8.39 2.05
CA LEU A 352 -4.55 8.32 1.24
C LEU A 352 -4.75 8.73 -0.24
N ARG A 353 -5.91 9.32 -0.58
CA ARG A 353 -6.24 9.71 -1.96
C ARG A 353 -5.24 10.68 -2.56
N ASP A 354 -4.95 11.75 -1.83
CA ASP A 354 -4.30 12.93 -2.40
C ASP A 354 -2.83 12.68 -2.76
N GLU A 355 -2.12 11.81 -2.05
CA GLU A 355 -0.73 11.47 -2.38
C GLU A 355 -0.62 10.83 -3.77
N SER A 356 -1.60 9.99 -4.16
CA SER A 356 -1.67 9.43 -5.50
C SER A 356 -1.93 10.50 -6.57
N ILE A 357 -2.78 11.49 -6.25
CA ILE A 357 -3.07 12.63 -7.14
C ILE A 357 -1.84 13.51 -7.30
N VAL A 358 -1.21 13.91 -6.19
CA VAL A 358 -0.04 14.79 -6.18
C VAL A 358 1.12 14.14 -6.93
N PHE A 359 1.44 12.88 -6.62
CA PHE A 359 2.49 12.14 -7.31
C PHE A 359 2.24 12.10 -8.83
N SER A 360 1.01 11.81 -9.25
CA SER A 360 0.69 11.71 -10.69
C SER A 360 0.79 13.05 -11.39
N LYS A 361 0.28 14.13 -10.77
CA LYS A 361 0.32 15.48 -11.34
C LYS A 361 1.74 16.05 -11.41
N GLN A 362 2.56 15.76 -10.41
CA GLN A 362 3.98 16.13 -10.40
C GLN A 362 4.74 15.56 -11.59
N HIS A 363 4.35 14.36 -12.03
CA HIS A 363 5.03 13.62 -13.11
C HIS A 363 4.25 13.64 -14.43
N ALA A 364 3.31 14.58 -14.62
CA ALA A 364 2.52 14.70 -15.84
C ALA A 364 3.39 14.85 -17.09
N ASP A 365 4.52 15.54 -16.98
CA ASP A 365 5.45 15.82 -18.08
C ASP A 365 6.62 14.81 -18.16
N ALA A 366 6.76 13.89 -17.19
CA ALA A 366 7.86 12.91 -17.18
C ALA A 366 7.75 11.93 -18.35
N PRO A 367 8.85 11.42 -18.95
CA PRO A 367 8.75 10.45 -20.06
C PRO A 367 8.06 9.13 -19.68
N THR A 368 7.98 8.82 -18.38
CA THR A 368 7.35 7.61 -17.85
C THR A 368 5.83 7.70 -17.92
N ASN A 369 5.18 6.63 -18.38
CA ASN A 369 3.73 6.56 -18.48
C ASN A 369 3.10 6.33 -17.10
N VAL A 370 2.32 7.30 -16.63
CA VAL A 370 1.56 7.25 -15.37
C VAL A 370 0.06 7.22 -15.66
N LEU A 371 -0.63 6.22 -15.11
CA LEU A 371 -2.08 6.07 -15.13
C LEU A 371 -2.61 6.26 -13.71
N LEU A 372 -3.48 7.23 -13.49
CA LEU A 372 -4.17 7.45 -12.22
C LEU A 372 -5.66 7.18 -12.37
N ARG A 373 -6.23 6.40 -11.44
CA ARG A 373 -7.67 6.14 -11.35
C ARG A 373 -8.17 6.48 -9.95
N ILE A 374 -9.02 7.50 -9.83
CA ILE A 374 -9.71 7.87 -8.59
C ILE A 374 -11.15 7.37 -8.66
N TYR A 375 -11.48 6.34 -7.90
CA TYR A 375 -12.81 5.74 -7.91
C TYR A 375 -13.77 6.48 -6.98
N ASP A 376 -14.87 6.99 -7.53
CA ASP A 376 -15.87 7.73 -6.78
C ASP A 376 -16.42 6.89 -5.61
N ASP A 377 -16.62 7.56 -4.47
CA ASP A 377 -17.16 7.02 -3.22
C ASP A 377 -16.40 5.85 -2.58
N MET A 378 -15.31 5.37 -3.18
CA MET A 378 -14.61 4.18 -2.67
C MET A 378 -13.70 4.51 -1.49
N PRO A 379 -13.67 3.69 -0.42
CA PRO A 379 -12.72 3.84 0.67
C PRO A 379 -11.36 3.23 0.30
N HIS A 380 -10.43 3.26 1.25
CA HIS A 380 -9.10 2.65 1.13
C HIS A 380 -9.19 1.18 0.70
N VAL A 381 -8.29 0.76 -0.20
CA VAL A 381 -8.16 -0.62 -0.74
C VAL A 381 -9.52 -1.28 -1.02
N PHE A 382 -10.43 -0.53 -1.65
CA PHE A 382 -11.80 -1.00 -1.89
C PHE A 382 -11.88 -2.28 -2.73
N GLN A 383 -10.81 -2.64 -3.45
CA GLN A 383 -10.65 -3.87 -4.19
C GLN A 383 -10.96 -5.09 -3.31
N MET A 384 -10.64 -5.06 -2.01
CA MET A 384 -10.92 -6.16 -1.08
C MET A 384 -12.43 -6.38 -0.84
N PHE A 385 -13.28 -5.41 -1.15
CA PHE A 385 -14.74 -5.55 -1.11
C PHE A 385 -15.27 -6.05 -2.45
N GLY A 386 -14.91 -7.27 -2.84
CA GLY A 386 -15.23 -7.85 -4.17
C GLY A 386 -16.72 -7.95 -4.54
N PHE A 387 -17.63 -7.62 -3.64
CA PHE A 387 -19.06 -7.46 -3.93
C PHE A 387 -19.41 -6.09 -4.55
N LEU A 388 -18.53 -5.08 -4.43
CA LEU A 388 -18.72 -3.75 -5.02
C LEU A 388 -18.47 -3.80 -6.54
N PRO A 389 -19.32 -3.13 -7.36
CA PRO A 389 -19.06 -2.99 -8.80
C PRO A 389 -17.70 -2.35 -9.10
N SER A 390 -17.35 -1.26 -8.39
CA SER A 390 -16.06 -0.59 -8.50
C SER A 390 -14.88 -1.53 -8.24
N ALA A 391 -14.97 -2.39 -7.21
CA ALA A 391 -13.91 -3.34 -6.89
C ALA A 391 -13.66 -4.31 -8.05
N LYS A 392 -14.74 -4.87 -8.64
CA LYS A 392 -14.63 -5.76 -9.80
C LYS A 392 -14.05 -5.03 -11.02
N HIS A 393 -14.44 -3.78 -11.24
CA HIS A 393 -13.91 -2.96 -12.32
C HIS A 393 -12.41 -2.69 -12.14
N SER A 394 -11.99 -2.24 -10.95
CA SER A 394 -10.59 -1.98 -10.59
C SER A 394 -9.69 -3.22 -10.71
N LEU A 395 -10.19 -4.39 -10.29
CA LEU A 395 -9.50 -5.66 -10.48
C LEU A 395 -9.29 -5.99 -11.96
N LYS A 396 -10.31 -5.77 -12.80
CA LYS A 396 -10.20 -5.97 -14.24
C LYS A 396 -9.19 -4.99 -14.86
N GLU A 397 -9.24 -3.71 -14.51
CA GLU A 397 -8.29 -2.72 -15.03
C GLU A 397 -6.84 -3.07 -14.66
N SER A 398 -6.62 -3.55 -13.44
CA SER A 398 -5.30 -3.99 -12.99
C SER A 398 -4.81 -5.21 -13.80
N GLY A 399 -5.71 -6.16 -14.07
CA GLY A 399 -5.41 -7.29 -14.97
C GLY A 399 -5.10 -6.82 -16.40
N ASP A 400 -5.87 -5.87 -16.93
CA ASP A 400 -5.68 -5.31 -18.27
C ASP A 400 -4.30 -4.61 -18.38
N PHE A 401 -3.90 -3.87 -17.34
CA PHE A 401 -2.56 -3.26 -17.25
C PHE A 401 -1.44 -4.31 -17.20
N ILE A 402 -1.58 -5.37 -16.39
CA ILE A 402 -0.58 -6.45 -16.33
C ILE A 402 -0.36 -7.04 -17.73
N ARG A 403 -1.44 -7.30 -18.46
CA ARG A 403 -1.34 -7.89 -19.81
C ARG A 403 -0.79 -6.90 -20.84
N SER A 404 -1.04 -5.60 -20.69
CA SER A 404 -0.54 -4.60 -21.65
C SER A 404 0.97 -4.37 -21.54
N VAL A 405 1.55 -4.48 -20.34
CA VAL A 405 2.98 -4.15 -20.11
C VAL A 405 3.92 -5.36 -20.08
N THR A 406 3.39 -6.58 -20.26
CA THR A 406 4.17 -7.83 -20.22
C THR A 406 3.99 -8.63 -21.52
N VAL A 407 4.37 -9.92 -21.52
CA VAL A 407 4.31 -10.82 -22.69
C VAL A 407 3.04 -10.63 -23.54
N GLY A 408 3.26 -10.30 -24.82
CA GLY A 408 2.20 -10.12 -25.81
C GLY A 408 1.44 -8.78 -25.74
N GLY A 409 1.78 -7.92 -24.79
CA GLY A 409 1.21 -6.59 -24.64
C GLY A 409 1.86 -5.54 -25.54
N SER A 410 1.12 -4.48 -25.86
CA SER A 410 1.56 -3.34 -26.67
C SER A 410 2.15 -2.17 -25.86
N GLY A 411 2.35 -2.37 -24.56
CA GLY A 411 2.65 -1.29 -23.62
C GLY A 411 1.42 -0.44 -23.27
N VAL A 412 1.67 0.62 -22.51
CA VAL A 412 0.69 1.68 -22.22
C VAL A 412 0.88 2.76 -23.28
N ALA A 413 -0.19 3.14 -23.99
CA ALA A 413 -0.10 4.15 -25.05
C ALA A 413 0.09 5.56 -24.47
N ASP A 414 -0.86 6.02 -23.66
CA ASP A 414 -0.91 7.39 -23.16
C ASP A 414 -1.02 7.45 -21.64
N LYS A 415 -0.46 8.50 -21.06
CA LYS A 415 -0.74 8.89 -19.67
C LYS A 415 -2.21 9.27 -19.53
N SER A 416 -2.80 9.00 -18.37
CA SER A 416 -4.19 9.39 -18.12
C SER A 416 -4.45 9.56 -16.63
N PHE A 417 -5.10 10.67 -16.27
CA PHE A 417 -5.51 10.97 -14.90
C PHE A 417 -7.02 11.10 -14.88
N GLU A 418 -7.69 10.09 -14.32
CA GLU A 418 -9.13 9.91 -14.50
C GLU A 418 -9.83 9.66 -13.17
N ARG A 419 -11.02 10.24 -13.03
CA ARG A 419 -12.03 9.75 -12.10
C ARG A 419 -12.76 8.57 -12.73
N VAL A 420 -13.16 7.61 -11.93
CA VAL A 420 -13.95 6.46 -12.35
C VAL A 420 -15.22 6.41 -11.51
N SER A 421 -16.38 6.48 -12.16
CA SER A 421 -17.66 6.38 -11.47
C SER A 421 -17.86 4.98 -10.86
N VAL A 422 -18.85 4.85 -9.99
CA VAL A 422 -19.23 3.54 -9.41
C VAL A 422 -19.70 2.51 -10.45
N THR A 423 -20.05 2.96 -11.66
CA THR A 423 -20.41 2.12 -12.81
C THR A 423 -19.25 1.88 -13.78
N GLY A 424 -18.08 2.49 -13.55
CA GLY A 424 -16.89 2.33 -14.39
C GLY A 424 -16.73 3.40 -15.48
N GLU A 425 -17.60 4.41 -15.52
CA GLU A 425 -17.48 5.52 -16.47
C GLU A 425 -16.29 6.41 -16.12
N ARG A 426 -15.46 6.72 -17.12
CA ARG A 426 -14.26 7.52 -16.92
C ARG A 426 -14.49 8.98 -17.29
N ARG A 427 -13.94 9.88 -16.49
CA ARG A 427 -13.85 11.32 -16.80
C ARG A 427 -12.49 11.85 -16.38
N ALA A 428 -12.05 12.94 -17.00
CA ALA A 428 -10.78 13.57 -16.62
C ALA A 428 -10.79 13.99 -15.14
N LEU A 429 -9.65 13.83 -14.48
CA LEU A 429 -9.42 14.35 -13.13
C LEU A 429 -9.42 15.90 -13.18
N GLU A 430 -10.00 16.52 -12.15
CA GLU A 430 -10.10 17.97 -12.07
C GLU A 430 -8.70 18.63 -11.93
N ALA A 431 -8.50 19.78 -12.58
CA ALA A 431 -7.22 20.50 -12.54
C ALA A 431 -6.82 20.94 -11.12
N ASP A 432 -7.80 21.12 -10.24
CA ASP A 432 -7.69 21.50 -8.83
C ASP A 432 -8.12 20.38 -7.87
N ALA A 433 -8.13 19.12 -8.33
CA ALA A 433 -8.52 17.95 -7.51
C ALA A 433 -7.81 17.87 -6.15
N VAL A 434 -6.62 18.46 -6.04
CA VAL A 434 -5.99 18.85 -4.77
C VAL A 434 -5.65 20.34 -4.87
N PRO A 435 -6.31 21.23 -4.11
CA PRO A 435 -6.04 22.66 -4.14
C PRO A 435 -4.60 22.96 -3.72
N GLU A 436 -3.92 23.86 -4.43
CA GLU A 436 -2.53 24.28 -4.12
C GLU A 436 -1.54 23.10 -4.00
N TRP A 437 -1.76 21.99 -4.71
CA TRP A 437 -0.97 20.76 -4.54
C TRP A 437 0.54 20.93 -4.65
N LYS A 438 1.01 21.89 -5.46
CA LYS A 438 2.45 22.21 -5.61
C LYS A 438 3.06 22.71 -4.29
N ASP A 439 2.31 23.46 -3.50
CA ASP A 439 2.76 24.02 -2.23
C ASP A 439 2.81 22.96 -1.12
N ARG A 440 2.38 21.73 -1.40
CA ARG A 440 2.26 20.61 -0.44
C ARG A 440 3.36 19.58 -0.58
N ILE A 441 4.11 19.61 -1.69
CA ILE A 441 5.19 18.64 -1.94
C ILE A 441 6.20 18.73 -0.80
N GLY A 442 6.37 17.61 -0.10
CA GLY A 442 7.25 17.49 1.05
C GLY A 442 6.91 18.46 2.18
N ARG A 443 5.62 18.70 2.53
CA ARG A 443 5.24 19.56 3.67
C ARG A 443 4.19 18.94 4.58
N VAL A 444 4.53 18.66 5.84
CA VAL A 444 3.66 18.03 6.85
C VAL A 444 2.25 18.65 6.91
N GLY A 445 1.24 17.79 7.00
CA GLY A 445 -0.17 18.15 7.20
C GLY A 445 -0.79 19.06 6.14
N GLY A 446 -0.38 18.97 4.88
CA GLY A 446 -0.93 19.78 3.79
C GLY A 446 -0.33 21.18 3.70
N GLY A 447 0.70 21.47 4.50
CA GLY A 447 1.31 22.79 4.62
C GLY A 447 0.57 23.77 5.55
N PRO A 448 1.18 24.92 5.89
CA PRO A 448 0.71 25.81 6.96
C PRO A 448 -0.71 26.34 6.76
N LYS A 449 -1.12 26.62 5.51
CA LYS A 449 -2.45 27.14 5.19
C LYS A 449 -3.58 26.18 5.52
N PHE A 450 -3.36 24.87 5.34
CA PHE A 450 -4.38 23.87 5.63
C PHE A 450 -4.44 23.60 7.14
N LEU A 451 -3.28 23.48 7.77
CA LEU A 451 -3.17 23.32 9.23
C LEU A 451 -3.81 24.47 10.01
N ALA A 452 -3.71 25.70 9.53
CA ALA A 452 -4.36 26.87 10.15
C ALA A 452 -5.90 26.83 10.09
N LYS A 453 -6.51 25.96 9.27
CA LYS A 453 -7.97 25.80 9.18
C LYS A 453 -8.52 24.74 10.14
N LEU A 454 -7.65 23.92 10.75
CA LEU A 454 -7.98 22.89 11.73
C LEU A 454 -8.09 23.49 13.13
#